data_AF-A0A4Q2SIT3-F1
#
_entry.id   AF-A0A4Q2SIT3-F1
#
_cell.length_a   1.000
_cell.length_b   1.000
_cell.length_c   1.000
_cell.angle_alpha   90.00
_cell.angle_beta   90.00
_cell.angle_gamma   90.00
#
_symmetry.space_group_name_H-M   'P 1'
#
loop_
_entity.id
_entity.type
_entity.pdbx_description
1 polymer ?
#
loop_
_entity_poly.entity_id
_entity_poly.type
_entity_poly.pdbx_seq_one_letter_code
_entity_poly.pdbx_strand_id
1 'polypeptide(L)'
;MVKRLFLLHVGPDPVDIDAMTEALAIGGVRVPAVDAEAYEHAGVEILRSHKAAGLRRKQVEGAWASLCRRARKTKSDCFVSVPAFFGATPEQAALALDALDGFRVVLVVTTGFTAEPPAAWTSIVEEGRTHVLPARLSAEQLAAQVARIALIEEEARLDRRLAKVSKRRRQVNRRLAA
;
A
#
# COMPACT_ATOMS: atom_id res chain seq x y z
N MET A 1 8.63 15.51 8.21
CA MET A 1 8.73 14.10 8.65
C MET A 1 8.69 13.22 7.40
N VAL A 2 9.49 12.15 7.34
CA VAL A 2 9.43 11.21 6.21
C VAL A 2 8.10 10.47 6.27
N LYS A 3 7.36 10.41 5.16
CA LYS A 3 6.11 9.64 5.08
C LYS A 3 6.45 8.14 5.09
N ARG A 4 5.75 7.38 5.95
CA ARG A 4 5.81 5.91 5.98
C ARG A 4 5.18 5.32 4.73
N LEU A 5 5.63 4.15 4.29
CA LEU A 5 5.04 3.44 3.18
C LEU A 5 3.69 2.83 3.59
N PHE A 6 2.75 2.88 2.66
CA PHE A 6 1.52 2.10 2.70
C PHE A 6 1.51 1.25 1.42
N LEU A 7 1.93 0.00 1.56
CA LEU A 7 1.97 -1.01 0.51
C LEU A 7 0.56 -1.59 0.38
N LEU A 8 -0.21 -1.03 -0.55
CA LEU A 8 -1.59 -1.44 -0.82
C LEU A 8 -1.58 -2.53 -1.87
N HIS A 9 -1.95 -3.74 -1.47
CA HIS A 9 -2.12 -4.86 -2.38
C HIS A 9 -3.52 -4.88 -3.01
N VAL A 10 -3.53 -4.97 -4.33
CA VAL A 10 -4.71 -4.95 -5.19
C VAL A 10 -4.56 -6.04 -6.26
N GLY A 11 -5.48 -6.99 -6.33
CA GLY A 11 -5.37 -8.09 -7.28
C GLY A 11 -6.49 -9.09 -7.07
N PRO A 12 -6.85 -9.92 -8.06
CA PRO A 12 -7.94 -10.88 -7.88
C PRO A 12 -7.61 -11.98 -6.86
N ASP A 13 -6.33 -12.21 -6.57
CA ASP A 13 -5.89 -13.30 -5.70
C ASP A 13 -6.09 -12.96 -4.22
N PRO A 14 -6.78 -13.83 -3.45
CA PRO A 14 -6.82 -13.70 -2.00
C PRO A 14 -5.43 -13.96 -1.42
N VAL A 15 -5.17 -13.39 -0.25
CA VAL A 15 -3.88 -13.46 0.43
C VAL A 15 -4.08 -13.85 1.88
N ASP A 16 -3.30 -14.83 2.35
CA ASP A 16 -3.24 -15.20 3.76
C ASP A 16 -2.29 -14.24 4.50
N ILE A 17 -2.86 -13.22 5.13
CA ILE A 17 -2.12 -12.16 5.82
C ILE A 17 -1.44 -12.68 7.09
N ASP A 18 -2.07 -13.62 7.79
CA ASP A 18 -1.52 -14.20 9.01
C ASP A 18 -0.24 -14.97 8.69
N ALA A 19 -0.26 -15.79 7.64
CA ALA A 19 0.92 -16.52 7.16
C ALA A 19 2.07 -15.61 6.68
N MET A 20 1.77 -14.36 6.27
CA MET A 20 2.79 -13.39 5.83
C MET A 20 3.40 -12.58 6.99
N THR A 21 2.72 -12.51 8.13
CA THR A 21 2.98 -11.49 9.16
C THR A 21 4.42 -11.51 9.68
N GLU A 22 4.94 -12.69 9.99
CA GLU A 22 6.31 -12.85 10.49
C GLU A 22 7.36 -12.47 9.44
N ALA A 23 7.20 -12.96 8.21
CA ALA A 23 8.11 -12.67 7.10
C ALA A 23 8.16 -11.18 6.75
N LEU A 24 7.00 -10.51 6.73
CA LEU A 24 6.92 -9.05 6.55
C LEU A 24 7.62 -8.31 7.70
N ALA A 25 7.49 -8.84 8.92
CA ALA A 25 8.04 -8.20 10.10
C ALA A 25 9.56 -8.12 10.10
N ILE A 26 10.24 -9.13 9.55
CA ILE A 26 11.69 -9.16 9.33
C ILE A 26 12.12 -7.99 8.42
N GLY A 27 11.34 -7.68 7.39
CA GLY A 27 11.57 -6.56 6.47
C GLY A 27 11.16 -5.18 7.01
N GLY A 28 10.78 -5.07 8.29
CA GLY A 28 10.33 -3.81 8.89
C GLY A 28 8.91 -3.37 8.49
N VAL A 29 8.21 -4.20 7.71
CA VAL A 29 6.81 -3.98 7.32
C VAL A 29 5.90 -4.59 8.39
N ARG A 30 4.76 -3.97 8.67
CA ARG A 30 3.76 -4.47 9.61
C ARG A 30 2.40 -4.60 8.94
N VAL A 31 1.57 -5.49 9.45
CA VAL A 31 0.15 -5.59 9.07
C VAL A 31 -0.70 -4.93 10.15
N PRO A 32 -1.80 -4.24 9.81
CA PRO A 32 -2.75 -3.77 10.81
C PRO A 32 -3.32 -4.94 11.64
N ALA A 33 -3.27 -4.81 12.96
CA ALA A 33 -3.90 -5.77 13.88
C ALA A 33 -5.43 -5.59 13.86
N VAL A 34 -6.08 -6.29 12.93
CA VAL A 34 -7.53 -6.42 12.75
C VAL A 34 -7.85 -7.86 12.34
N ASP A 35 -9.12 -8.24 12.42
CA ASP A 35 -9.59 -9.53 11.92
C ASP A 35 -9.69 -9.55 10.38
N ALA A 36 -9.78 -10.76 9.81
CA ALA A 36 -9.96 -10.96 8.37
C ALA A 36 -11.25 -10.28 7.85
N GLU A 37 -12.32 -10.32 8.64
CA GLU A 37 -13.61 -9.69 8.32
C GLU A 37 -13.47 -8.18 8.08
N ALA A 38 -12.63 -7.47 8.83
CA ALA A 38 -12.38 -6.05 8.59
C ALA A 38 -11.75 -5.75 7.22
N TYR A 39 -10.88 -6.62 6.69
CA TYR A 39 -10.31 -6.47 5.35
C TYR A 39 -11.39 -6.68 4.28
N GLU A 40 -12.22 -7.70 4.44
CA GLU A 40 -13.34 -7.98 3.53
C GLU A 40 -14.35 -6.83 3.53
N HIS A 41 -14.76 -6.38 4.72
CA HIS A 41 -15.68 -5.26 4.88
C HIS A 41 -15.13 -3.95 4.31
N ALA A 42 -13.82 -3.69 4.40
CA ALA A 42 -13.21 -2.53 3.76
C ALA A 42 -13.36 -2.56 2.23
N GLY A 43 -13.18 -3.76 1.62
CA GLY A 43 -13.47 -4.00 0.21
C GLY A 43 -14.92 -3.67 -0.14
N VAL A 44 -15.86 -4.26 0.61
CA VAL A 44 -17.31 -4.08 0.40
C VAL A 44 -17.74 -2.62 0.59
N GLU A 45 -17.17 -1.92 1.57
CA GLU A 45 -17.45 -0.52 1.85
C GLU A 45 -17.07 0.37 0.66
N ILE A 46 -15.81 0.31 0.21
CA ILE A 46 -15.28 1.17 -0.85
C ILE A 46 -15.98 0.89 -2.18
N LEU A 47 -16.21 -0.39 -2.50
CA LEU A 47 -16.95 -0.78 -3.71
C LEU A 47 -18.45 -0.50 -3.61
N ARG A 48 -18.95 -0.08 -2.44
CA ARG A 48 -20.37 0.14 -2.15
C ARG A 48 -21.24 -1.10 -2.43
N SER A 49 -20.67 -2.29 -2.31
CA SER A 49 -21.27 -3.56 -2.75
C SER A 49 -22.02 -4.32 -1.65
N HIS A 50 -22.28 -3.71 -0.49
CA HIS A 50 -22.93 -4.34 0.67
C HIS A 50 -24.20 -5.13 0.35
N LYS A 51 -25.08 -4.62 -0.53
CA LYS A 51 -26.29 -5.35 -0.95
C LYS A 51 -25.96 -6.65 -1.69
N ALA A 52 -24.98 -6.62 -2.58
CA ALA A 52 -24.54 -7.80 -3.33
C ALA A 52 -23.87 -8.83 -2.41
N ALA A 53 -23.22 -8.37 -1.33
CA ALA A 53 -22.65 -9.21 -0.29
C ALA A 53 -23.68 -9.69 0.77
N GLY A 54 -24.97 -9.33 0.65
CA GLY A 54 -25.98 -9.70 1.64
C GLY A 54 -25.84 -8.98 3.00
N LEU A 55 -25.07 -7.90 3.04
CA LEU A 55 -24.75 -7.13 4.24
C LEU A 55 -25.56 -5.83 4.31
N ARG A 56 -25.89 -5.40 5.53
CA ARG A 56 -26.43 -4.06 5.78
C ARG A 56 -25.28 -3.05 5.71
N ARG A 57 -25.56 -1.84 5.18
CA ARG A 57 -24.57 -0.75 5.11
C ARG A 57 -23.83 -0.53 6.45
N LYS A 58 -24.58 -0.51 7.56
CA LYS A 58 -24.04 -0.32 8.91
C LYS A 58 -23.04 -1.39 9.37
N GLN A 59 -22.96 -2.55 8.69
CA GLN A 59 -22.00 -3.61 9.00
C GLN A 59 -20.62 -3.33 8.40
N VAL A 60 -20.56 -2.59 7.29
CA VAL A 60 -19.32 -2.32 6.55
C VAL A 60 -18.85 -0.88 6.67
N GLU A 61 -19.74 0.04 7.04
CA GLU A 61 -19.44 1.47 7.15
C GLU A 61 -18.33 1.75 8.17
N GLY A 62 -17.27 2.42 7.72
CA GLY A 62 -16.09 2.75 8.50
C GLY A 62 -15.04 1.65 8.61
N ALA A 63 -15.20 0.51 7.93
CA ALA A 63 -14.23 -0.58 7.93
C ALA A 63 -12.86 -0.13 7.36
N TRP A 64 -12.85 0.51 6.18
CA TRP A 64 -11.63 1.05 5.58
C TRP A 64 -10.99 2.12 6.47
N ALA A 65 -11.78 3.03 7.03
CA ALA A 65 -11.28 4.04 7.95
C ALA A 65 -10.68 3.41 9.21
N SER A 66 -11.28 2.34 9.74
CA SER A 66 -10.75 1.57 10.87
C SER A 66 -9.41 0.94 10.54
N LEU A 67 -9.31 0.30 9.37
CA LEU A 67 -8.08 -0.32 8.87
C LEU A 67 -6.96 0.70 8.71
N CYS A 68 -7.25 1.85 8.09
CA CYS A 68 -6.31 2.97 7.96
C CYS A 68 -5.84 3.51 9.32
N ARG A 69 -6.74 3.64 10.31
CA ARG A 69 -6.36 4.04 11.67
C ARG A 69 -5.44 3.00 12.32
N ARG A 70 -5.69 1.72 12.12
CA ARG A 70 -4.85 0.62 12.64
C ARG A 70 -3.49 0.59 11.97
N ALA A 71 -3.43 0.80 10.65
CA ALA A 71 -2.18 0.99 9.91
C ALA A 71 -1.37 2.18 10.45
N ARG A 72 -2.01 3.30 10.82
CA ARG A 72 -1.28 4.43 11.44
C ARG A 72 -0.68 4.07 12.80
N LYS A 73 -1.38 3.27 13.60
CA LYS A 73 -0.97 2.86 14.95
C LYS A 73 0.25 1.94 14.97
N THR A 74 0.57 1.25 13.87
CA THR A 74 1.77 0.39 13.78
C THR A 74 3.07 1.19 13.95
N LYS A 75 3.06 2.49 13.61
CA LYS A 75 4.26 3.35 13.55
C LYS A 75 5.37 2.85 12.60
N SER A 76 5.03 1.91 11.72
CA SER A 76 5.93 1.32 10.72
C SER A 76 5.38 1.48 9.31
N ASP A 77 6.16 1.07 8.32
CA ASP A 77 5.65 0.83 6.98
C ASP A 77 4.62 -0.31 7.04
N CYS A 78 3.54 -0.18 6.30
CA CYS A 78 2.39 -1.09 6.43
C CYS A 78 2.10 -1.81 5.13
N PHE A 79 1.79 -3.10 5.22
CA PHE A 79 1.16 -3.86 4.16
C PHE A 79 -0.33 -4.04 4.45
N VAL A 80 -1.16 -3.75 3.46
CA VAL A 80 -2.61 -3.91 3.52
C VAL A 80 -3.09 -4.54 2.24
N SER A 81 -3.75 -5.68 2.33
CA SER A 81 -4.31 -6.40 1.18
C SER A 81 -5.81 -6.23 1.15
N VAL A 82 -6.33 -5.65 0.07
CA VAL A 82 -7.76 -5.62 -0.21
C VAL A 82 -7.97 -6.03 -1.67
N PRO A 83 -7.93 -7.35 -1.97
CA PRO A 83 -8.01 -7.89 -3.34
C PRO A 83 -9.15 -7.27 -4.18
N ALA A 84 -10.33 -7.13 -3.55
CA ALA A 84 -11.54 -6.57 -4.17
C ALA A 84 -11.35 -5.17 -4.78
N PHE A 85 -10.38 -4.39 -4.29
CA PHE A 85 -10.07 -3.07 -4.86
C PHE A 85 -9.66 -3.13 -6.34
N PHE A 86 -9.31 -4.30 -6.86
CA PHE A 86 -9.00 -4.48 -8.29
C PHE A 86 -10.16 -4.02 -9.19
N GLY A 87 -11.41 -4.20 -8.74
CA GLY A 87 -12.61 -3.78 -9.46
C GLY A 87 -13.11 -2.37 -9.14
N ALA A 88 -12.33 -1.56 -8.42
CA ALA A 88 -12.77 -0.21 -8.03
C ALA A 88 -12.87 0.75 -9.22
N THR A 89 -13.87 1.62 -9.22
CA THR A 89 -13.92 2.77 -10.14
C THR A 89 -12.89 3.83 -9.73
N PRO A 90 -12.53 4.78 -10.61
CA PRO A 90 -11.62 5.88 -10.26
C PRO A 90 -12.06 6.67 -9.02
N GLU A 91 -13.36 6.93 -8.85
CA GLU A 91 -13.90 7.65 -7.69
C GLU A 91 -13.77 6.84 -6.40
N GLN A 92 -13.93 5.51 -6.50
CA GLN A 92 -13.76 4.61 -5.36
C GLN A 92 -12.30 4.50 -4.95
N ALA A 93 -11.39 4.41 -5.92
CA ALA A 93 -9.95 4.44 -5.68
C ALA A 93 -9.51 5.78 -5.04
N ALA A 94 -9.98 6.91 -5.57
CA ALA A 94 -9.72 8.24 -5.00
C ALA A 94 -10.21 8.33 -3.54
N LEU A 95 -11.45 7.91 -3.27
CA LEU A 95 -12.02 7.88 -1.92
C LEU A 95 -11.18 7.03 -0.96
N ALA A 96 -10.70 5.87 -1.42
CA ALA A 96 -9.85 5.01 -0.60
C ALA A 96 -8.50 5.68 -0.29
N LEU A 97 -7.89 6.35 -1.27
CA LEU A 97 -6.61 7.04 -1.13
C LEU A 97 -6.69 8.28 -0.24
N ASP A 98 -7.83 8.99 -0.20
CA ASP A 98 -8.02 10.14 0.69
C ASP A 98 -7.80 9.79 2.17
N ALA A 99 -8.23 8.59 2.60
CA ALA A 99 -8.02 8.12 3.97
C ALA A 99 -6.54 7.84 4.32
N LEU A 100 -5.67 7.79 3.31
CA LEU A 100 -4.24 7.50 3.43
C LEU A 100 -3.35 8.74 3.47
N ASP A 101 -3.91 9.94 3.66
CA ASP A 101 -3.09 11.15 3.78
C ASP A 101 -1.97 11.00 4.83
N GLY A 102 -0.80 11.53 4.54
CA GLY A 102 0.40 11.35 5.37
C GLY A 102 1.15 10.03 5.17
N PHE A 103 0.60 9.06 4.42
CA PHE A 103 1.38 7.93 3.90
C PHE A 103 1.95 8.23 2.50
N ARG A 104 2.99 7.47 2.16
CA ARG A 104 3.43 7.29 0.78
C ARG A 104 2.84 5.97 0.30
N VAL A 105 1.82 6.05 -0.55
CA VAL A 105 1.14 4.88 -1.08
C VAL A 105 1.99 4.26 -2.20
N VAL A 106 2.16 2.94 -2.15
CA VAL A 106 2.81 2.11 -3.16
C VAL A 106 1.85 0.97 -3.48
N LEU A 107 1.52 0.79 -4.75
CA LEU A 107 0.61 -0.27 -5.20
C LEU A 107 1.40 -1.55 -5.45
N VAL A 108 0.89 -2.65 -4.90
CA VAL A 108 1.35 -4.02 -5.17
C VAL A 108 0.24 -4.73 -5.92
N VAL A 109 0.45 -5.06 -7.19
CA VAL A 109 -0.61 -5.56 -8.07
C VAL A 109 -0.33 -6.99 -8.51
N THR A 110 -1.14 -7.97 -8.11
CA THR A 110 -0.96 -9.38 -8.51
C THR A 110 -1.89 -9.77 -9.66
N THR A 111 -1.57 -9.37 -10.90
CA THR A 111 -2.37 -9.76 -12.08
C THR A 111 -1.77 -10.92 -12.86
N GLY A 112 -0.56 -11.38 -12.52
CA GLY A 112 0.12 -12.40 -13.33
C GLY A 112 0.49 -11.93 -14.72
N PHE A 113 0.44 -10.63 -14.96
CA PHE A 113 0.60 -10.03 -16.29
C PHE A 113 -0.46 -10.51 -17.30
N THR A 114 -1.52 -11.18 -16.84
CA THR A 114 -2.63 -11.64 -17.70
C THR A 114 -3.74 -10.60 -17.83
N ALA A 115 -3.70 -9.55 -17.00
CA ALA A 115 -4.58 -8.41 -17.06
C ALA A 115 -3.79 -7.11 -16.85
N GLU A 116 -4.25 -6.04 -17.48
CA GLU A 116 -3.71 -4.72 -17.24
C GLU A 116 -3.89 -4.32 -15.77
N PRO A 117 -2.90 -3.64 -15.17
CA PRO A 117 -3.07 -3.05 -13.84
C PRO A 117 -4.28 -2.11 -13.81
N PRO A 118 -5.03 -2.04 -12.71
CA PRO A 118 -6.30 -1.35 -12.68
C PRO A 118 -6.08 0.17 -12.82
N ALA A 119 -6.48 0.72 -13.96
CA ALA A 119 -6.26 2.12 -14.33
C ALA A 119 -6.84 3.12 -13.30
N ALA A 120 -7.91 2.73 -12.61
CA ALA A 120 -8.50 3.48 -11.50
C ALA A 120 -7.49 3.81 -10.39
N TRP A 121 -6.49 2.95 -10.18
CA TRP A 121 -5.45 3.15 -9.17
C TRP A 121 -4.18 3.74 -9.77
N THR A 122 -3.72 3.20 -10.90
CA THR A 122 -2.42 3.57 -11.48
C THR A 122 -2.39 4.99 -12.04
N SER A 123 -3.55 5.56 -12.39
CA SER A 123 -3.65 6.96 -12.82
C SER A 123 -3.58 7.98 -11.68
N ILE A 124 -3.87 7.56 -10.44
CA ILE A 124 -3.89 8.45 -9.27
C ILE A 124 -2.56 8.40 -8.51
N VAL A 125 -1.93 7.22 -8.47
CA VAL A 125 -0.66 7.01 -7.76
C VAL A 125 0.51 7.54 -8.61
N GLU A 126 1.47 8.22 -7.97
CA GLU A 126 2.66 8.75 -8.65
C GLU A 126 3.41 7.66 -9.44
N GLU A 127 3.95 8.06 -10.59
CA GLU A 127 4.76 7.20 -11.45
C GLU A 127 5.92 6.52 -10.67
N GLY A 128 6.16 5.25 -10.98
CA GLY A 128 7.18 4.43 -10.32
C GLY A 128 6.78 3.88 -8.96
N ARG A 129 5.55 4.11 -8.47
CA ARG A 129 5.04 3.52 -7.21
C ARG A 129 4.06 2.37 -7.42
N THR A 130 4.02 1.79 -8.60
CA THR A 130 3.19 0.63 -8.92
C THR A 130 4.11 -0.53 -9.27
N HIS A 131 3.97 -1.64 -8.55
CA HIS A 131 4.74 -2.86 -8.74
C HIS A 131 3.79 -3.98 -9.13
N VAL A 132 3.92 -4.49 -10.35
CA VAL A 132 3.09 -5.59 -10.87
C VAL A 132 3.84 -6.90 -10.67
N LEU A 133 3.17 -7.87 -10.06
CA LEU A 133 3.72 -9.15 -9.65
C LEU A 133 3.02 -10.32 -10.37
N PRO A 134 3.66 -11.50 -10.41
CA PRO A 134 2.99 -12.73 -10.83
C PRO A 134 1.71 -13.00 -10.03
N ALA A 135 0.76 -13.71 -10.63
CA ALA A 135 -0.45 -14.18 -9.95
C ALA A 135 -0.13 -15.44 -9.14
N ARG A 136 -1.00 -15.77 -8.19
CA ARG A 136 -0.98 -17.01 -7.40
C ARG A 136 0.34 -17.26 -6.67
N LEU A 137 0.97 -16.20 -6.20
CA LEU A 137 2.12 -16.30 -5.31
C LEU A 137 1.69 -16.95 -3.98
N SER A 138 2.51 -17.82 -3.43
CA SER A 138 2.33 -18.26 -2.04
C SER A 138 2.47 -17.08 -1.07
N ALA A 139 1.95 -17.20 0.15
CA ALA A 139 2.11 -16.19 1.19
C ALA A 139 3.60 -15.82 1.39
N GLU A 140 4.48 -16.81 1.44
CA GLU A 140 5.93 -16.62 1.56
C GLU A 140 6.51 -15.84 0.37
N GLN A 141 6.16 -16.24 -0.86
CA GLN A 141 6.64 -15.58 -2.07
C GLN A 141 6.17 -14.13 -2.15
N LEU A 142 4.89 -13.88 -1.84
CA LEU A 142 4.35 -12.53 -1.83
C LEU A 142 5.00 -11.68 -0.73
N ALA A 143 5.21 -12.23 0.47
CA ALA A 143 5.88 -11.51 1.55
C ALA A 143 7.31 -11.11 1.17
N ALA A 144 8.05 -12.01 0.50
CA ALA A 144 9.37 -11.72 -0.03
C ALA A 144 9.37 -10.60 -1.09
N GLN A 145 8.36 -10.59 -1.98
CA GLN A 145 8.22 -9.51 -2.97
C GLN A 145 7.86 -8.18 -2.31
N VAL A 146 6.95 -8.17 -1.33
CA VAL A 146 6.58 -6.97 -0.58
C VAL A 146 7.80 -6.40 0.17
N ALA A 147 8.59 -7.26 0.81
CA ALA A 147 9.83 -6.84 1.48
C ALA A 147 10.85 -6.24 0.49
N ARG A 148 11.00 -6.85 -0.70
CA ARG A 148 11.84 -6.32 -1.77
C ARG A 148 11.38 -4.94 -2.24
N ILE A 149 10.07 -4.75 -2.45
CA ILE A 149 9.49 -3.46 -2.85
C ILE A 149 9.75 -2.41 -1.77
N ALA A 150 9.53 -2.74 -0.49
CA ALA A 150 9.82 -1.83 0.62
C ALA A 150 11.28 -1.39 0.63
N LEU A 151 12.22 -2.31 0.37
CA LEU A 151 13.65 -2.01 0.28
C LEU A 151 13.98 -1.06 -0.89
N ILE A 152 13.44 -1.32 -2.09
CA ILE A 152 13.61 -0.45 -3.27
C ILE A 152 13.13 0.98 -2.97
N GLU A 153 11.99 1.10 -2.30
CA GLU A 153 11.41 2.39 -1.93
C GLU A 153 12.21 3.15 -0.87
N GLU A 154 12.84 2.43 0.06
CA GLU A 154 13.76 3.02 1.04
C GLU A 154 15.09 3.43 0.40
N GLU A 155 15.66 2.61 -0.49
CA GLU A 155 16.86 2.95 -1.26
C GLU A 155 16.65 4.23 -2.07
N ALA A 156 15.57 4.29 -2.87
CA ALA A 156 15.22 5.48 -3.64
C ALA A 156 14.99 6.73 -2.76
N ARG A 157 14.59 6.54 -1.50
CA ARG A 157 14.45 7.62 -0.52
C ARG A 157 15.81 8.07 -0.01
N LEU A 158 16.70 7.15 0.33
CA LEU A 158 18.05 7.44 0.80
C LEU A 158 18.86 8.18 -0.27
N ASP A 159 18.77 7.77 -1.53
CA ASP A 159 19.43 8.43 -2.65
C ASP A 159 18.99 9.89 -2.80
N ARG A 160 17.68 10.15 -2.75
CA ARG A 160 17.15 11.52 -2.78
C ARG A 160 17.66 12.36 -1.60
N ARG A 161 17.83 11.76 -0.42
CA ARG A 161 18.38 12.44 0.76
C ARG A 161 19.86 12.75 0.57
N LEU A 162 20.66 11.79 0.12
CA LEU A 162 22.08 11.96 -0.17
C LEU A 162 22.32 13.03 -1.23
N ALA A 163 21.52 13.06 -2.29
CA ALA A 163 21.57 14.09 -3.32
C ALA A 163 21.31 15.50 -2.76
N LYS A 164 20.29 15.64 -1.88
CA LYS A 164 19.98 16.91 -1.21
C LYS A 164 21.11 17.39 -0.31
N VAL A 165 21.68 16.50 0.51
CA VAL A 165 22.82 16.81 1.38
C VAL A 165 24.02 17.25 0.56
N SER A 166 24.33 16.51 -0.51
CA SER A 166 25.44 16.83 -1.42
C SER A 166 25.27 18.20 -2.08
N LYS A 167 24.06 18.53 -2.55
CA LYS A 167 23.74 19.85 -3.11
C LYS A 167 23.93 20.96 -2.09
N ARG A 168 23.46 20.77 -0.85
CA ARG A 168 23.60 21.75 0.24
C ARG A 168 25.07 22.00 0.59
N ARG A 169 25.88 20.93 0.66
CA ARG A 169 27.33 21.04 0.89
C ARG A 169 28.01 21.90 -0.16
N ARG A 170 27.73 21.66 -1.45
CA ARG A 170 28.27 22.46 -2.56
C ARG A 170 27.89 23.94 -2.45
N GLN A 171 26.65 24.23 -2.07
CA GLN A 171 26.17 25.61 -1.90
C GLN A 171 26.88 26.34 -0.75
N VAL A 172 27.09 25.67 0.39
CA VAL A 172 27.82 26.24 1.53
C VAL A 172 29.28 26.51 1.15
N ASN A 173 29.96 25.55 0.50
CA ASN A 173 31.34 25.74 0.06
C ASN A 173 31.49 26.93 -0.90
N ARG A 174 30.54 27.14 -1.82
CA ARG A 174 30.54 28.31 -2.71
C ARG A 174 30.39 29.64 -1.96
N ARG A 175 29.60 29.67 -0.88
CA ARG A 175 29.42 30.87 -0.05
C ARG A 175 30.63 31.18 0.82
N LEU A 176 31.36 30.15 1.27
CA LEU A 176 32.58 30.34 2.06
C LEU A 176 33.78 30.75 1.21
N ALA A 177 33.73 30.50 -0.10
CA ALA A 177 34.77 30.87 -1.06
C ALA A 177 34.54 32.24 -1.73
N ALA A 178 33.46 32.94 -1.37
CA ALA A 178 33.10 34.28 -1.85
C ALA A 178 33.23 35.28 -0.69
#